data_AF-A0A9D6LY85-F1
#
_entry.id   AF-A0A9D6LY85-F1
#
_cell.length_a   1.000
_cell.length_b   1.000
_cell.length_c   1.000
_cell.angle_alpha   90.00
_cell.angle_beta   90.00
_cell.angle_gamma   90.00
#
_symmetry.space_group_name_H-M   'P 1'
#
loop_
_entity.id
_entity.type
_entity.pdbx_description
1 polymer ?
#
loop_
_entity_poly.entity_id
_entity_poly.type
_entity_poly.pdbx_seq_one_letter_code
_entity_poly.pdbx_strand_id
1 'polypeptide(L)'
;EKNVDALFLDVREPWLFLAQAHAALKGGGFFGALVPTTNQISALLDEMNLRADWTDIQVVEILLRGYKPVAERLRPVDRMVAHTGYLIFARAIRTNPETTSQNLIKLSASEEE
;
A
#
# COMPACT_ATOMS: atom_id res chain seq x y z
N GLU A 1 -10.05 -15.51 8.60
CA GLU A 1 -10.52 -15.51 7.20
C GLU A 1 -9.50 -16.07 6.23
N LYS A 2 -9.94 -16.74 5.16
CA LYS A 2 -9.11 -17.28 4.06
C LYS A 2 -9.81 -17.08 2.72
N ASN A 3 -9.04 -17.00 1.64
CA ASN A 3 -9.53 -16.79 0.27
C ASN A 3 -10.40 -15.54 0.14
N VAL A 4 -9.99 -14.42 0.73
CA VAL A 4 -10.67 -13.13 0.54
C VAL A 4 -10.18 -12.43 -0.73
N ASP A 5 -11.05 -11.67 -1.39
CA ASP A 5 -10.72 -10.92 -2.62
C ASP A 5 -9.87 -9.67 -2.34
N ALA A 6 -10.06 -9.08 -1.16
CA ALA A 6 -9.34 -7.89 -0.73
C ALA A 6 -9.15 -7.88 0.80
N LEU A 7 -8.11 -7.20 1.26
CA LEU A 7 -7.79 -7.00 2.67
C LEU A 7 -7.23 -5.59 2.85
N PHE A 8 -7.70 -4.91 3.89
CA PHE A 8 -7.27 -3.56 4.24
C PHE A 8 -6.78 -3.50 5.68
N LEU A 9 -5.60 -2.92 5.91
CA LEU A 9 -5.01 -2.73 7.23
C LEU A 9 -5.00 -1.26 7.62
N ASP A 10 -5.68 -0.93 8.71
CA ASP A 10 -5.57 0.37 9.40
C ASP A 10 -4.97 0.13 10.79
N VAL A 11 -3.66 -0.12 10.81
CA VAL A 11 -2.89 -0.41 12.03
C VAL A 11 -1.57 0.33 11.98
N ARG A 12 -0.95 0.53 13.15
CA ARG A 12 0.32 1.28 13.27
C ARG A 12 1.48 0.63 12.51
N GLU A 13 1.55 -0.69 12.48
CA GLU A 13 2.70 -1.44 11.95
C GLU A 13 2.22 -2.53 10.97
N PRO A 14 1.69 -2.16 9.78
CA PRO A 14 1.10 -3.11 8.85
C PRO A 14 2.11 -4.13 8.29
N TRP A 15 3.41 -3.78 8.24
CA TRP A 15 4.48 -4.66 7.76
C TRP A 15 4.59 -5.95 8.57
N LEU A 16 4.31 -5.91 9.88
CA LEU A 16 4.34 -7.08 10.77
C LEU A 16 3.25 -8.12 10.46
N PHE A 17 2.26 -7.76 9.63
CA PHE A 17 1.11 -8.60 9.32
C PHE A 17 1.07 -9.06 7.86
N LEU A 18 2.09 -8.77 7.05
CA LEU A 18 2.09 -9.10 5.61
C LEU A 18 1.99 -10.61 5.36
N ALA A 19 2.62 -11.45 6.17
CA ALA A 19 2.49 -12.90 6.05
C ALA A 19 1.04 -13.37 6.25
N GLN A 20 0.38 -12.85 7.28
CA GLN A 20 -1.00 -13.18 7.63
C GLN A 20 -1.98 -12.61 6.58
N ALA A 21 -1.70 -11.39 6.11
CA ALA A 21 -2.48 -10.74 5.07
C ALA A 21 -2.41 -11.51 3.74
N HIS A 22 -1.20 -11.90 3.32
CA HIS A 22 -0.98 -12.71 2.12
C HIS A 22 -1.70 -14.06 2.22
N ALA A 23 -1.57 -14.76 3.36
CA ALA A 23 -2.22 -16.05 3.59
C ALA A 23 -3.76 -15.97 3.61
N ALA A 24 -4.33 -14.81 3.97
CA ALA A 24 -5.77 -14.59 3.93
C ALA A 24 -6.28 -14.31 2.50
N LEU A 25 -5.47 -13.66 1.66
CA LEU A 25 -5.84 -13.25 0.31
C LEU A 25 -5.85 -14.41 -0.69
N LYS A 26 -6.75 -14.32 -1.68
CA LYS A 26 -6.62 -15.13 -2.90
C LYS A 26 -5.34 -14.75 -3.65
N GLY A 27 -4.89 -15.65 -4.52
CA GLY A 27 -3.87 -15.33 -5.51
C GLY A 27 -4.31 -14.18 -6.42
N GLY A 28 -3.55 -13.10 -6.46
CA GLY A 28 -3.94 -11.85 -7.11
C GLY A 28 -4.97 -11.05 -6.32
N GLY A 29 -5.16 -11.30 -5.02
CA GLY A 29 -6.03 -10.50 -4.17
C GLY A 29 -5.47 -9.10 -3.93
N PHE A 30 -6.35 -8.15 -3.60
CA PHE A 30 -5.97 -6.76 -3.35
C PHE A 30 -5.58 -6.55 -1.88
N PHE A 31 -4.45 -5.90 -1.66
CA PHE A 31 -4.04 -5.42 -0.35
C PHE A 31 -4.11 -3.89 -0.32
N GLY A 32 -4.52 -3.35 0.82
CA GLY A 32 -4.46 -1.94 1.13
C GLY A 32 -3.97 -1.70 2.56
N ALA A 33 -3.27 -0.60 2.78
CA ALA A 33 -2.95 -0.11 4.11
C ALA A 33 -3.10 1.42 4.19
N LEU A 34 -3.49 1.92 5.36
CA LEU A 34 -3.49 3.34 5.70
C LEU A 34 -2.43 3.60 6.77
N VAL A 35 -1.49 4.50 6.50
CA VAL A 35 -0.49 4.93 7.49
C VAL A 35 -0.32 6.45 7.49
N PRO A 36 -0.05 7.08 8.65
CA PRO A 36 0.05 8.54 8.73
C PRO A 36 1.41 9.11 8.31
N THR A 37 2.50 8.32 8.33
CA THR A 37 3.86 8.86 8.12
C THR A 37 4.63 8.13 7.01
N THR A 38 5.55 8.84 6.36
CA THR A 38 6.42 8.30 5.31
C THR A 38 7.36 7.21 5.81
N ASN A 39 7.84 7.28 7.06
CA ASN A 39 8.69 6.22 7.63
C ASN A 39 7.95 4.88 7.72
N GLN A 40 6.64 4.90 7.97
CA GLN A 40 5.81 3.69 7.95
C GLN A 40 5.61 3.16 6.53
N ILE A 41 5.57 4.04 5.53
CA ILE A 41 5.58 3.63 4.12
C ILE A 41 6.88 2.90 3.82
N SER A 42 8.03 3.49 4.15
CA SER A 42 9.34 2.87 3.92
C SER A 42 9.43 1.48 4.55
N ALA A 43 9.05 1.34 5.83
CA ALA A 43 9.05 0.05 6.51
C ALA A 43 8.13 -0.99 5.84
N LEU A 44 6.98 -0.56 5.30
CA LEU A 44 6.07 -1.43 4.57
C LEU A 44 6.63 -1.86 3.22
N LEU A 45 7.24 -0.94 2.47
CA LEU A 45 7.86 -1.22 1.18
C LEU A 45 9.05 -2.16 1.33
N ASP A 46 9.91 -1.93 2.32
CA ASP A 46 11.08 -2.78 2.61
C ASP A 46 10.65 -4.22 2.88
N GLU A 47 9.65 -4.43 3.74
CA GLU A 47 9.13 -5.78 4.04
C GLU A 47 8.44 -6.41 2.81
N MET A 48 7.68 -5.65 2.03
CA MET A 48 7.08 -6.17 0.78
C MET A 48 8.15 -6.64 -0.21
N ASN A 49 9.23 -5.89 -0.36
CA ASN A 49 10.36 -6.23 -1.21
C ASN A 49 11.08 -7.49 -0.71
N LEU A 50 11.39 -7.56 0.59
CA LEU A 50 12.05 -8.72 1.19
C LEU A 50 11.29 -10.04 0.96
N ARG A 51 9.96 -9.99 0.97
CA ARG A 51 9.13 -11.18 0.80
C ARG A 51 8.97 -11.64 -0.65
N ALA A 52 9.13 -10.73 -1.62
CA ALA A 52 8.98 -10.99 -3.06
C ALA A 52 7.66 -11.68 -3.47
N ASP A 53 6.61 -11.57 -2.63
CA ASP A 53 5.28 -12.15 -2.82
C ASP A 53 4.19 -11.08 -3.01
N TRP A 54 4.59 -9.83 -3.23
CA TRP A 54 3.76 -8.66 -3.54
C TRP A 54 4.16 -8.02 -4.87
N THR A 55 3.17 -7.54 -5.63
CA THR A 55 3.38 -6.82 -6.90
C THR A 55 2.43 -5.64 -7.02
N ASP A 56 2.57 -4.85 -8.10
CA ASP A 56 1.77 -3.66 -8.40
C ASP A 56 1.66 -2.70 -7.21
N ILE A 57 2.78 -2.48 -6.51
CA ILE A 57 2.83 -1.65 -5.30
C ILE A 57 2.61 -0.17 -5.69
N GLN A 58 1.68 0.48 -5.02
CA GLN A 58 1.35 1.89 -5.25
C GLN A 58 1.25 2.63 -3.91
N VAL A 59 1.76 3.86 -3.88
CA VAL A 59 1.66 4.75 -2.72
C VAL A 59 0.94 6.01 -3.16
N VAL A 60 -0.09 6.40 -2.42
CA VAL A 60 -0.91 7.59 -2.67
C VAL A 60 -0.98 8.42 -1.40
N GLU A 61 -0.79 9.73 -1.52
CA GLU A 61 -1.04 10.69 -0.45
C GLU A 61 -2.45 11.29 -0.58
N ILE A 62 -3.15 11.46 0.55
CA ILE A 62 -4.46 12.09 0.57
C ILE A 62 -4.35 13.58 0.92
N LEU A 63 -4.65 14.43 -0.06
CA LEU A 63 -4.79 15.88 0.12
C LEU A 63 -6.27 16.28 0.15
N LEU A 64 -6.79 16.68 1.31
CA LEU A 64 -8.17 17.13 1.45
C LEU A 64 -8.26 18.66 1.33
N ARG A 65 -8.74 19.15 0.17
CA ARG A 65 -8.98 20.58 -0.06
C ARG A 65 -10.46 20.91 0.09
N GLY A 66 -10.85 21.37 1.28
CA GLY A 66 -12.21 21.83 1.54
C GLY A 66 -12.57 23.12 0.77
N TYR A 67 -13.83 23.22 0.35
CA TYR A 67 -14.41 24.42 -0.24
C TYR A 67 -15.54 24.97 0.65
N LYS A 68 -15.72 26.28 0.65
CA LYS A 68 -16.89 26.97 1.21
C LYS A 68 -18.01 26.88 0.16
N PRO A 69 -19.07 26.09 0.38
CA PRO A 69 -20.04 25.72 -0.66
C PRO A 69 -21.15 26.77 -0.79
N VAL A 70 -20.78 28.01 -1.12
CA VAL A 70 -21.73 29.09 -1.43
C VAL A 70 -21.69 29.32 -2.93
N ALA A 71 -22.78 29.07 -3.66
CA ALA A 71 -22.79 29.03 -5.12
C ALA A 71 -22.24 30.32 -5.77
N GLU A 72 -22.61 31.49 -5.26
CA GLU A 72 -22.18 32.80 -5.77
C GLU A 72 -20.76 33.18 -5.34
N ARG A 73 -20.16 32.45 -4.38
CA ARG A 73 -18.83 32.72 -3.81
C ARG A 73 -18.08 31.42 -3.49
N LEU A 74 -18.14 30.45 -4.39
CA LEU A 74 -17.49 29.15 -4.22
C LEU A 74 -15.98 29.37 -4.19
N ARG A 75 -15.35 29.01 -3.08
CA ARG A 75 -13.90 29.18 -2.92
C ARG A 75 -13.33 28.17 -1.92
N PRO A 76 -12.03 27.86 -1.98
CA PRO A 76 -11.40 27.02 -0.98
C PRO A 76 -11.46 27.62 0.44
N VAL A 77 -11.31 26.76 1.45
CA VAL A 77 -11.05 27.21 2.82
C VAL A 77 -9.70 27.93 2.91
N ASP A 78 -9.62 28.92 3.80
CA ASP A 78 -8.43 29.78 3.93
C ASP A 78 -7.24 29.02 4.56
N ARG A 79 -7.52 28.09 5.47
CA ARG A 79 -6.54 27.19 6.09
C ARG A 79 -6.95 25.75 5.84
N MET A 80 -5.99 24.93 5.41
CA MET A 80 -6.17 23.48 5.26
C MET A 80 -5.17 22.71 6.13
N VAL A 81 -5.49 21.45 6.41
CA VAL A 81 -4.48 20.48 6.85
C VAL A 81 -3.84 19.93 5.57
N ALA A 82 -2.55 20.19 5.41
CA ALA A 82 -1.83 19.89 4.18
C ALA A 82 -1.60 18.39 3.94
N HIS A 83 -1.87 17.54 4.94
CA HIS A 83 -1.68 16.10 4.87
C HIS A 83 -2.69 15.37 5.76
N THR A 84 -3.29 14.29 5.27
CA THR A 84 -4.22 13.45 6.05
C THR A 84 -3.62 12.08 6.36
N GLY A 85 -3.02 11.43 5.37
CA GLY A 85 -2.46 10.09 5.48
C GLY A 85 -2.06 9.54 4.11
N TYR A 86 -1.44 8.36 4.14
CA TYR A 86 -0.97 7.65 2.96
C TYR A 86 -1.73 6.35 2.80
N LEU A 87 -2.18 6.07 1.58
CA LEU A 87 -2.72 4.78 1.18
C LEU A 87 -1.66 4.02 0.42
N ILE A 88 -1.45 2.77 0.79
CA ILE A 88 -0.52 1.86 0.12
C ILE A 88 -1.36 0.71 -0.41
N PHE A 89 -1.21 0.40 -1.69
CA PHE A 89 -1.89 -0.70 -2.35
C PHE A 89 -0.88 -1.68 -2.93
N ALA A 90 -1.24 -2.96 -2.95
CA ALA A 90 -0.45 -4.00 -3.58
C ALA A 90 -1.34 -5.18 -3.99
N ARG A 91 -0.76 -6.11 -4.75
CA ARG A 91 -1.41 -7.35 -5.20
C ARG A 91 -0.65 -8.55 -4.67
N ALA A 92 -1.34 -9.50 -4.05
CA ALA A 92 -0.70 -10.73 -3.56
C ALA A 92 -0.34 -11.65 -4.74
N ILE A 93 0.92 -12.05 -4.85
CA ILE A 93 1.38 -12.98 -5.89
C ILE A 93 1.16 -14.42 -5.42
N ARG A 94 0.68 -15.30 -6.30
CA ARG A 94 0.74 -16.75 -6.04
C ARG A 94 2.18 -17.20 -6.14
N THR A 95 2.75 -17.63 -5.03
CA THR A 95 4.07 -18.27 -5.03
C THR A 95 3.94 -19.69 -5.58
N ASN A 96 4.32 -19.87 -6.86
CA ASN A 96 4.73 -21.17 -7.38
C ASN A 96 6.26 -21.25 -7.23
N PRO A 97 6.87 -22.41 -6.91
CA PRO A 97 8.32 -22.49 -6.63
C PRO A 97 9.21 -21.91 -7.73
N GLU A 98 8.79 -21.96 -9.00
CA GLU A 98 9.54 -21.39 -10.12
C GLU A 98 9.45 -19.87 -10.24
N THR A 99 8.36 -19.26 -9.75
CA THR A 99 8.13 -17.81 -9.83
C THR A 99 8.96 -17.05 -8.79
N THR A 100 9.21 -17.66 -7.63
CA THR A 100 10.03 -17.06 -6.56
C THR A 100 11.45 -16.77 -7.03
N SER A 101 12.07 -17.69 -7.75
CA SER A 101 13.42 -17.51 -8.30
C SER A 101 13.49 -16.37 -9.33
N GLN A 102 12.47 -16.21 -10.18
CA GLN A 102 12.43 -15.13 -11.18
C GLN A 102 12.17 -13.75 -10.55
N ASN A 103 11.35 -13.68 -9.50
CA ASN A 103 11.06 -12.42 -8.81
C ASN A 103 12.27 -11.93 -7.99
N LEU A 104 12.98 -12.83 -7.33
CA LEU A 104 14.22 -12.50 -6.61
C LEU A 104 15.29 -11.94 -7.55
N ILE A 105 15.44 -12.52 -8.75
CA ILE A 105 16.38 -12.04 -9.77
C ILE A 105 15.99 -10.65 -10.31
N LYS A 106 14.69 -10.38 -10.49
CA LYS A 106 14.23 -9.05 -10.92
C LYS A 106 14.42 -7.98 -9.86
N LEU A 107 14.21 -8.32 -8.59
CA LEU A 107 14.37 -7.38 -7.48
C LEU A 107 15.84 -6.96 -7.32
N SER A 108 16.77 -7.92 -7.40
CA SER A 108 18.21 -7.61 -7.36
C SER A 108 18.67 -6.75 -8.55
N ALA A 109 17.99 -6.83 -9.70
CA ALA A 109 18.32 -6.03 -10.87
C ALA A 109 17.77 -4.59 -10.80
N SER A 110 16.71 -4.35 -10.00
CA SER A 110 16.14 -3.01 -9.79
C SER A 110 16.84 -2.21 -8.68
N GLU A 111 17.65 -2.86 -7.83
CA GLU A 111 18.44 -2.19 -6.78
C GLU A 111 19.76 -1.60 -7.31
N GLU A 112 20.16 -1.93 -8.54
CA GLU A 112 21.40 -1.45 -9.18
C GLU A 112 21.20 -0.19 -10.06
N GLU A 113 19.98 0.36 -10.14
CA GLU A 113 19.62 1.56 -10.94
C GLU A 113 19.25 2.76 -10.06
#